data_AF-A0A1H2B2P6-F1
#
_entry.id   AF-A0A1H2B2P6-F1
#
_cell.length_a   1.000
_cell.length_b   1.000
_cell.length_c   1.000
_cell.angle_alpha   90.00
_cell.angle_beta   90.00
_cell.angle_gamma   90.00
#
_symmetry.space_group_name_H-M   'P 1'
#
loop_
_entity.id
_entity.type
_entity.pdbx_description
1 polymer ?
#
loop_
_entity_poly.entity_id
_entity_poly.type
_entity_poly.pdbx_seq_one_letter_code
_entity_poly.pdbx_strand_id
1 'polypeptide(L)'
;MTDQAKNDAQPVIDAVVVGDAQRLIRALRGLAKALPVVFLGVTGQLLSTKQHESVSAACFCFGGVSDFYHADGKVFGAVYTDTFLLVREAGPVGVGMAYEEVRKLVLQVRAEYDESVLKKALQLKESLEELDKLLTGHSFADSKLTSLAHVDLFRGQALLMGGLNPAGRDQNDAAAPAGASLQFATSARGHFPA
;
A
#
# COMPACT_ATOMS: atom_id res chain seq x y z
N MET A 1 9.13 7.43 10.96
CA MET A 1 8.94 6.01 11.34
C MET A 1 9.16 5.88 12.84
N THR A 2 8.33 5.13 13.56
CA THR A 2 8.59 4.76 14.96
C THR A 2 9.74 3.75 15.02
N ASP A 3 10.44 3.64 16.16
CA ASP A 3 11.55 2.69 16.32
C ASP A 3 11.10 1.23 16.11
N GLN A 4 9.84 0.93 16.42
CA GLN A 4 9.21 -0.37 16.13
C GLN A 4 9.13 -0.67 14.63
N ALA A 5 8.74 0.31 13.81
CA ALA A 5 8.65 0.14 12.36
C ALA A 5 10.02 -0.13 11.70
N LYS A 6 11.09 0.47 12.24
CA LYS A 6 12.46 0.20 11.79
C LYS A 6 12.91 -1.21 12.17
N ASN A 7 12.65 -1.64 13.41
CA ASN A 7 12.99 -2.99 13.87
C ASN A 7 12.27 -4.07 13.05
N ASP A 8 11.00 -3.84 12.68
CA ASP A 8 10.22 -4.81 11.92
C ASP A 8 10.57 -4.83 10.41
N ALA A 9 11.12 -3.74 9.86
CA ALA A 9 11.64 -3.69 8.50
C ALA A 9 13.08 -4.27 8.38
N GLN A 10 13.83 -4.32 9.48
CA GLN A 10 15.21 -4.79 9.52
C GLN A 10 15.43 -6.18 8.89
N PRO A 11 14.56 -7.19 9.09
CA PRO A 11 14.73 -8.50 8.44
C PRO A 11 14.68 -8.45 6.91
N VAL A 12 13.97 -7.47 6.33
CA VAL A 12 13.92 -7.24 4.88
C VAL A 12 15.24 -6.63 4.41
N ILE A 13 15.75 -5.65 5.14
CA ILE A 13 17.05 -5.01 4.87
C ILE A 13 18.17 -6.05 4.94
N ASP A 14 18.21 -6.84 6.02
CA ASP A 14 19.21 -7.89 6.20
C ASP A 14 19.18 -8.93 5.07
N ALA A 15 17.99 -9.30 4.59
CA ALA A 15 17.86 -10.24 3.49
C ALA A 15 18.47 -9.70 2.19
N VAL A 16 18.27 -8.41 1.90
CA VAL A 16 18.87 -7.73 0.74
C VAL A 16 20.38 -7.59 0.91
N VAL A 17 20.85 -7.23 2.11
CA VAL A 17 22.29 -7.10 2.43
C VAL A 17 23.01 -8.44 2.26
N VAL A 18 22.39 -9.55 2.69
CA VAL A 18 22.96 -10.91 2.57
C VAL A 18 22.75 -11.51 1.17
N GLY A 19 21.81 -10.99 0.39
CA GLY A 19 21.50 -11.50 -0.95
C GLY A 19 20.61 -12.74 -0.95
N ASP A 20 19.77 -12.93 0.07
CA ASP A 20 18.98 -14.15 0.27
C ASP A 20 17.50 -13.95 -0.12
N ALA A 21 17.15 -14.51 -1.29
CA ALA A 21 15.79 -14.48 -1.83
C ALA A 21 14.74 -15.15 -0.93
N GLN A 22 15.05 -16.28 -0.29
CA GLN A 22 14.10 -16.99 0.55
C GLN A 22 13.84 -16.23 1.85
N ARG A 23 14.91 -15.66 2.42
CA ARG A 23 14.80 -14.78 3.59
C ARG A 23 14.01 -13.52 3.26
N LEU A 24 14.19 -12.95 2.07
CA LEU A 24 13.46 -11.77 1.60
C LEU A 24 11.95 -12.05 1.51
N ILE A 25 11.54 -13.14 0.86
CA ILE A 25 10.11 -13.53 0.76
C ILE A 25 9.52 -13.71 2.16
N ARG A 26 10.22 -14.42 3.05
CA ARG A 26 9.74 -14.70 4.41
C ARG A 26 9.58 -13.40 5.21
N ALA A 27 10.56 -12.50 5.12
CA ALA A 27 10.54 -11.20 5.79
C ALA A 27 9.39 -10.33 5.28
N LEU A 28 9.20 -10.24 3.95
CA LEU A 28 8.12 -9.48 3.33
C LEU A 28 6.73 -10.01 3.75
N ARG A 29 6.54 -11.34 3.78
CA ARG A 29 5.29 -11.94 4.27
C ARG A 29 5.06 -11.68 5.76
N GLY A 30 6.10 -11.69 6.57
CA GLY A 30 6.02 -11.33 7.99
C GLY A 30 5.60 -9.87 8.17
N LEU A 31 6.25 -8.97 7.44
CA LEU A 31 5.98 -7.54 7.48
C LEU A 31 4.56 -7.21 7.00
N ALA A 32 4.09 -7.87 5.94
CA ALA A 32 2.71 -7.70 5.44
C ALA A 32 1.64 -8.05 6.48
N LYS A 33 1.92 -9.00 7.38
CA LYS A 33 1.01 -9.41 8.47
C LYS A 33 1.10 -8.48 9.67
N ALA A 34 2.30 -8.06 10.04
CA ALA A 34 2.54 -7.26 11.25
C ALA A 34 2.23 -5.78 11.04
N LEU A 35 2.73 -5.20 9.95
CA LEU A 35 2.67 -3.76 9.68
C LEU A 35 2.41 -3.49 8.18
N PRO A 36 1.15 -3.58 7.71
CA PRO A 36 0.79 -3.35 6.31
C PRO A 36 1.28 -2.03 5.70
N VAL A 37 1.24 -0.94 6.48
CA VAL A 37 1.69 0.39 6.03
C VAL A 37 3.20 0.39 5.74
N VAL A 38 3.98 -0.25 6.62
CA VAL A 38 5.44 -0.36 6.44
C VAL A 38 5.76 -1.31 5.29
N PHE A 39 5.03 -2.42 5.17
CA PHE A 39 5.13 -3.34 4.03
C PHE A 39 4.95 -2.62 2.68
N LEU A 40 3.89 -1.81 2.53
CA LEU A 40 3.64 -1.06 1.30
C LEU A 40 4.75 -0.03 1.00
N GLY A 41 5.24 0.66 2.04
CA GLY A 41 6.35 1.59 1.92
C GLY A 41 7.66 0.92 1.49
N VAL A 42 8.07 -0.14 2.19
CA VAL A 42 9.29 -0.92 1.92
C VAL A 42 9.26 -1.53 0.52
N THR A 43 8.15 -2.16 0.15
CA THR A 43 8.00 -2.71 -1.20
C THR A 43 7.97 -1.63 -2.29
N GLY A 44 7.51 -0.41 -1.96
CA GLY A 44 7.60 0.74 -2.86
C GLY A 44 9.05 1.17 -3.08
N GLN A 45 9.85 1.22 -2.01
CA GLN A 45 11.28 1.54 -2.09
C GLN A 45 12.10 0.46 -2.82
N LEU A 46 11.76 -0.82 -2.65
CA LEU A 46 12.40 -1.93 -3.38
C LEU A 46 12.11 -1.90 -4.89
N LEU A 47 10.96 -1.35 -5.29
CA LEU A 47 10.57 -1.24 -6.70
C LEU A 47 10.99 0.09 -7.34
N SER A 48 11.17 1.14 -6.54
CA SER A 48 11.55 2.47 -7.03
C SER A 48 13.03 2.52 -7.39
N THR A 49 13.32 2.71 -8.68
CA THR A 49 14.67 3.04 -9.17
C THR A 49 15.01 4.54 -9.05
N LYS A 50 14.03 5.37 -8.64
CA LYS A 50 14.27 6.78 -8.36
C LYS A 50 14.98 6.86 -7.00
N GLN A 51 16.30 7.01 -7.03
CA GLN A 51 17.08 7.24 -5.83
C GLN A 51 17.72 8.62 -5.86
N HIS A 52 17.66 9.29 -4.71
CA HIS A 52 18.43 10.50 -4.46
C HIS A 52 19.78 10.07 -3.85
N GLU A 53 20.87 10.27 -4.59
CA GLU A 53 22.24 9.97 -4.14
C GLU A 53 22.64 10.78 -2.90
N SER A 54 22.02 11.94 -2.71
CA SER A 54 22.20 12.82 -1.57
C SER A 54 20.86 13.17 -0.93
N VAL A 55 20.83 13.15 0.39
CA VAL A 55 19.67 13.57 1.20
C VAL A 55 20.12 14.57 2.25
N SER A 56 19.31 15.60 2.46
CA SER A 56 19.54 16.50 3.59
C SER A 56 19.30 15.78 4.92
N ALA A 57 20.02 16.14 5.96
CA ALA A 57 19.87 15.60 7.31
C ALA A 57 18.44 15.84 7.85
N ALA A 58 17.74 16.86 7.37
CA ALA A 58 16.34 17.10 7.68
C ALA A 58 15.42 15.96 7.18
N CYS A 59 15.75 15.29 6.07
CA CYS A 59 14.97 14.17 5.54
C CYS A 59 14.95 12.96 6.49
N PHE A 60 15.97 12.80 7.36
CA PHE A 60 15.99 11.76 8.38
C PHE A 60 14.94 11.99 9.47
N CYS A 61 14.67 13.24 9.84
CA CYS A 61 13.65 13.58 10.84
C CYS A 61 12.22 13.31 10.34
N PHE A 62 12.00 13.39 9.03
CA PHE A 62 10.69 13.17 8.40
C PHE A 62 10.51 11.76 7.80
N GLY A 63 11.50 10.88 7.92
CA GLY A 63 11.42 9.51 7.42
C GLY A 63 11.37 9.41 5.89
N GLY A 64 11.91 10.40 5.19
CA GLY A 64 11.94 10.46 3.71
C GLY A 64 13.17 9.77 3.09
N VAL A 65 13.87 8.93 3.85
CA VAL A 65 15.13 8.31 3.43
C VAL A 65 14.87 6.83 3.12
N SER A 66 15.40 6.34 2.01
CA SER A 66 15.22 4.93 1.63
C SER A 66 16.22 4.05 2.33
N ASP A 67 15.77 2.87 2.79
CA ASP A 67 16.65 1.86 3.39
C ASP A 67 17.40 1.02 2.34
N PHE A 68 17.15 1.26 1.05
CA PHE A 68 17.71 0.50 -0.07
C PHE A 68 18.51 1.39 -1.02
N TYR A 69 19.58 0.83 -1.58
CA TYR A 69 20.43 1.48 -2.56
C TYR A 69 20.45 0.71 -3.87
N HIS A 70 20.20 1.39 -4.98
CA HIS A 70 20.06 0.82 -6.32
C HIS A 70 21.25 1.27 -7.17
N ALA A 71 22.07 0.32 -7.59
CA ALA A 71 23.18 0.56 -8.51
C ALA A 71 23.44 -0.67 -9.36
N ASP A 72 23.91 -0.46 -10.59
CA ASP A 72 24.36 -1.54 -11.49
C ASP A 72 23.34 -2.68 -11.69
N GLY A 73 22.05 -2.34 -11.73
CA GLY A 73 20.97 -3.33 -11.87
C GLY A 73 20.75 -4.22 -10.64
N LYS A 74 21.26 -3.80 -9.47
CA LYS A 74 21.14 -4.49 -8.19
C LYS A 74 20.56 -3.57 -7.11
N VAL A 75 19.97 -4.20 -6.10
CA VAL A 75 19.46 -3.58 -4.87
C VAL A 75 20.35 -4.00 -3.71
N PHE A 76 20.83 -3.03 -2.96
CA PHE A 76 21.69 -3.15 -1.79
C PHE A 76 20.97 -2.56 -0.57
N GLY A 77 21.49 -2.82 0.64
CA GLY A 77 21.14 -1.98 1.78
C GLY A 77 21.75 -0.59 1.60
N ALA A 78 21.06 0.46 2.05
CA ALA A 78 21.61 1.82 2.05
C ALA A 78 22.34 2.12 3.37
N VAL A 79 23.54 2.70 3.27
CA VAL A 79 24.19 3.39 4.39
C VAL A 79 24.43 4.84 4.01
N TYR A 80 24.20 5.73 4.98
CA TYR A 80 24.30 7.16 4.76
C TYR A 80 25.49 7.71 5.52
N THR A 81 26.48 8.21 4.78
CA THR A 81 27.69 8.84 5.34
C THR A 81 27.54 10.35 5.35
N ASP A 82 28.04 10.99 6.41
CA ASP A 82 28.09 12.44 6.50
C ASP A 82 29.16 12.98 5.54
N THR A 83 28.79 13.91 4.65
CA THR A 83 29.73 14.53 3.69
C THR A 83 30.02 15.99 4.04
N PHE A 84 29.10 16.93 3.76
CA PHE A 84 29.30 18.36 4.04
C PHE A 84 27.96 19.07 4.30
N LEU A 85 27.92 20.05 5.22
CA LEU A 85 26.76 20.93 5.50
C LEU A 85 25.39 20.21 5.58
N LEU A 86 25.18 19.35 6.58
CA LEU A 86 23.89 18.65 6.78
C LEU A 86 23.44 17.84 5.56
N VAL A 87 24.34 17.43 4.66
CA VAL A 87 24.06 16.50 3.56
C VAL A 87 24.68 15.16 3.88
N ARG A 88 23.92 14.10 3.59
CA ARG A 88 24.37 12.71 3.69
C ARG A 88 24.31 12.05 2.33
N GLU A 89 25.33 11.28 2.01
CA GLU A 89 25.44 10.54 0.76
C GLU A 89 25.08 9.06 0.98
N ALA A 90 24.28 8.50 0.07
CA ALA A 90 23.88 7.10 0.13
C ALA A 90 24.95 6.22 -0.53
N GLY A 91 25.38 5.17 0.18
CA GLY A 91 26.27 4.14 -0.33
C GLY A 91 25.65 2.74 -0.24
N PRO A 92 26.10 1.81 -1.10
CA PRO A 92 25.68 0.42 -1.07
C PRO A 92 26.30 -0.33 0.11
N VAL A 93 25.52 -1.22 0.73
CA VAL A 93 26.00 -2.18 1.73
C VAL A 93 25.52 -3.59 1.44
N GLY A 94 26.45 -4.54 1.60
CA GLY A 94 26.21 -5.97 1.45
C GLY A 94 26.51 -6.50 0.05
N VAL A 95 26.12 -7.76 -0.16
CA VAL A 95 26.24 -8.47 -1.44
C VAL A 95 25.26 -7.90 -2.47
N GLY A 96 24.10 -7.46 -2.00
CA GLY A 96 22.99 -7.00 -2.82
C GLY A 96 22.30 -8.14 -3.58
N MET A 97 21.20 -7.80 -4.23
CA MET A 97 20.37 -8.72 -5.02
C MET A 97 20.10 -8.14 -6.40
N ALA A 98 19.92 -8.99 -7.42
CA ALA A 98 19.54 -8.52 -8.74
C ALA A 98 18.17 -7.84 -8.69
N TYR A 99 18.05 -6.63 -9.28
CA TYR A 99 16.82 -5.86 -9.24
C TYR A 99 15.63 -6.62 -9.85
N GLU A 100 15.83 -7.32 -10.96
CA GLU A 100 14.77 -8.12 -11.58
C GLU A 100 14.28 -9.27 -10.69
N GLU A 101 15.20 -9.88 -9.92
CA GLU A 101 14.84 -10.92 -8.96
C GLU A 101 14.04 -10.32 -7.80
N VAL A 102 14.52 -9.22 -7.20
CA VAL A 102 13.80 -8.50 -6.15
C VAL A 102 12.43 -8.05 -6.63
N ARG A 103 12.34 -7.48 -7.84
CA ARG A 103 11.10 -7.03 -8.46
C ARG A 103 10.10 -8.17 -8.58
N LYS A 104 10.53 -9.33 -9.09
CA LYS A 104 9.67 -10.51 -9.21
C LYS A 104 9.15 -10.98 -7.85
N LEU A 105 10.02 -11.08 -6.85
CA LEU A 105 9.65 -11.53 -5.51
C LEU A 105 8.70 -10.55 -4.81
N VAL A 106 8.98 -9.26 -4.89
CA VAL A 106 8.14 -8.22 -4.30
C VAL A 106 6.76 -8.19 -4.94
N LEU A 107 6.68 -8.28 -6.27
CA LEU A 107 5.39 -8.34 -6.98
C LEU A 107 4.60 -9.59 -6.62
N GLN A 108 5.25 -10.74 -6.46
CA GLN A 108 4.61 -11.96 -5.99
C GLN A 108 4.00 -11.78 -4.59
N VAL A 109 4.78 -11.29 -3.63
CA VAL A 109 4.28 -11.12 -2.25
C VAL A 109 3.19 -10.04 -2.17
N ARG A 110 3.28 -8.99 -2.99
CA ARG A 110 2.21 -7.99 -3.12
C ARG A 110 0.92 -8.60 -3.67
N ALA A 111 1.00 -9.45 -4.69
CA ALA A 111 -0.17 -10.13 -5.22
C ALA A 111 -0.82 -11.06 -4.16
N GLU A 112 -0.01 -11.83 -3.42
CA GLU A 112 -0.50 -12.65 -2.29
C GLU A 112 -1.18 -11.80 -1.22
N TYR A 113 -0.62 -10.62 -0.92
CA TYR A 113 -1.20 -9.68 0.03
C TYR A 113 -2.53 -9.10 -0.49
N ASP A 114 -2.58 -8.62 -1.73
CA ASP A 114 -3.79 -8.08 -2.35
C ASP A 114 -4.91 -9.14 -2.42
N GLU A 115 -4.57 -10.39 -2.74
CA GLU A 115 -5.51 -11.51 -2.71
C GLU A 115 -6.05 -11.75 -1.29
N SER A 116 -5.20 -11.66 -0.27
CA SER A 116 -5.63 -11.80 1.13
C SER A 116 -6.59 -10.69 1.56
N VAL A 117 -6.37 -9.46 1.09
CA VAL A 117 -7.24 -8.31 1.34
C VAL A 117 -8.57 -8.50 0.61
N LEU A 118 -8.55 -8.96 -0.64
CA LEU A 118 -9.76 -9.27 -1.40
C LEU A 118 -10.58 -10.37 -0.72
N LYS A 119 -9.93 -11.42 -0.24
CA LYS A 119 -10.58 -12.50 0.51
C LYS A 119 -11.26 -11.97 1.78
N LYS A 120 -10.63 -11.01 2.48
CA LYS A 120 -11.25 -10.36 3.65
C LYS A 120 -12.48 -9.53 3.26
N ALA A 121 -12.44 -8.82 2.15
CA ALA A 121 -13.59 -8.09 1.62
C ALA A 121 -14.74 -9.03 1.21
N LEU A 122 -14.43 -10.24 0.70
CA LEU A 122 -15.44 -11.26 0.41
C LEU A 122 -16.04 -11.88 1.68
N GLN A 123 -15.22 -12.17 2.69
CA GLN A 123 -15.69 -12.68 3.99
C GLN A 123 -16.66 -11.71 4.69
N LEU A 124 -16.48 -10.40 4.48
CA LEU A 124 -17.41 -9.40 5.00
C LEU A 124 -18.83 -9.64 4.45
N LYS A 125 -18.97 -10.00 3.17
CA LYS A 125 -20.26 -10.35 2.56
C LYS A 125 -20.97 -11.47 3.31
N GLU A 126 -20.23 -12.57 3.50
CA GLU A 126 -20.75 -13.79 4.12
C GLU A 126 -21.23 -13.48 5.55
N SER A 127 -20.45 -12.70 6.30
CA SER A 127 -20.82 -12.28 7.66
C SER A 127 -22.07 -11.38 7.69
N LEU A 128 -22.28 -10.54 6.67
CA LEU A 128 -23.45 -9.68 6.57
C LEU A 128 -24.71 -10.47 6.22
N GLU A 129 -24.60 -11.44 5.31
CA GLU A 129 -25.69 -12.36 4.97
C GLU A 129 -26.08 -13.24 6.16
N GLU A 130 -25.10 -13.68 6.96
CA GLU A 130 -25.37 -14.42 8.20
C GLU A 130 -26.08 -13.56 9.24
N LEU A 131 -25.63 -12.31 9.43
CA LEU A 131 -26.27 -11.37 10.34
C LEU A 131 -27.73 -11.09 9.95
N ASP A 132 -28.00 -10.91 8.66
CA ASP A 132 -29.37 -10.70 8.15
C ASP A 132 -30.27 -11.90 8.45
N LYS A 133 -29.77 -13.13 8.26
CA LYS A 133 -30.49 -14.36 8.63
C LYS A 133 -30.80 -14.40 10.13
N LEU A 134 -29.84 -14.09 11.00
CA LEU A 134 -30.08 -14.08 12.45
C LEU A 134 -31.15 -13.05 12.86
N LEU A 135 -31.27 -11.95 12.13
CA LEU A 135 -32.19 -10.86 12.42
C LEU A 135 -33.60 -11.05 11.82
N THR A 136 -33.81 -12.03 10.93
CA THR A 136 -35.14 -12.33 10.34
C THR A 136 -36.24 -12.79 11.32
N GLY A 137 -35.96 -12.88 12.62
CA GLY A 137 -36.95 -13.12 13.69
C GLY A 137 -37.10 -11.99 14.72
N HIS A 138 -36.38 -10.88 14.55
CA HIS A 138 -36.40 -9.75 15.48
C HIS A 138 -37.55 -8.75 15.18
N SER A 139 -37.77 -7.81 16.11
CA SER A 139 -38.77 -6.73 16.00
C SER A 139 -38.77 -6.09 14.60
N PHE A 140 -39.96 -5.73 14.09
CA PHE A 140 -40.10 -5.06 12.79
C PHE A 140 -39.22 -3.80 12.65
N ALA A 141 -38.98 -3.09 13.75
CA ALA A 141 -38.09 -1.94 13.79
C ALA A 141 -36.61 -2.33 13.61
N ASP A 142 -36.18 -3.43 14.23
CA ASP A 142 -34.81 -3.95 14.13
C ASP A 142 -34.56 -4.50 12.72
N SER A 143 -35.53 -5.22 12.15
CA SER A 143 -35.46 -5.72 10.77
C SER A 143 -35.33 -4.58 9.74
N LYS A 144 -36.03 -3.45 9.95
CA LYS A 144 -35.93 -2.26 9.06
C LYS A 144 -34.59 -1.55 9.15
N LEU A 145 -34.05 -1.34 10.35
CA LEU A 145 -32.72 -0.73 10.54
C LEU A 145 -31.61 -1.62 9.99
N THR A 146 -31.73 -2.93 10.16
CA THR A 146 -30.80 -3.92 9.60
C THR A 146 -30.83 -3.92 8.07
N SER A 147 -32.02 -3.87 7.48
CA SER A 147 -32.18 -3.79 6.02
C SER A 147 -31.54 -2.53 5.42
N LEU A 148 -31.67 -1.38 6.10
CA LEU A 148 -30.99 -0.14 5.69
C LEU A 148 -29.46 -0.26 5.80
N ALA A 149 -28.96 -0.77 6.93
CA ALA A 149 -27.54 -1.01 7.13
C ALA A 149 -26.98 -2.01 6.10
N HIS A 150 -27.74 -3.04 5.74
CA HIS A 150 -27.38 -4.04 4.75
C HIS A 150 -27.19 -3.41 3.36
N VAL A 151 -28.10 -2.54 2.92
CA VAL A 151 -27.99 -1.85 1.62
C VAL A 151 -26.75 -0.96 1.56
N ASP A 152 -26.49 -0.18 2.62
CA ASP A 152 -25.31 0.68 2.69
C ASP A 152 -24.00 -0.11 2.77
N LEU A 153 -24.00 -1.23 3.51
CA LEU A 153 -22.85 -2.13 3.61
C LEU A 153 -22.58 -2.89 2.31
N PHE A 154 -23.62 -3.35 1.60
CA PHE A 154 -23.48 -3.95 0.27
C PHE A 154 -22.91 -2.96 -0.75
N ARG A 155 -23.40 -1.70 -0.70
CA ARG A 155 -22.87 -0.63 -1.54
C ARG A 155 -21.41 -0.33 -1.20
N GLY A 156 -21.09 -0.23 0.09
CA GLY A 156 -19.72 -0.06 0.57
C GLY A 156 -18.80 -1.20 0.15
N GLN A 157 -19.29 -2.44 0.20
CA GLN A 157 -18.55 -3.61 -0.23
C GLN A 157 -18.31 -3.61 -1.74
N ALA A 158 -19.31 -3.24 -2.55
CA ALA A 158 -19.14 -3.11 -3.99
C ALA A 158 -18.08 -2.05 -4.34
N LEU A 159 -18.06 -0.93 -3.60
CA LEU A 159 -17.02 0.11 -3.73
C LEU A 159 -15.64 -0.41 -3.30
N LEU A 160 -15.55 -1.18 -2.21
CA LEU A 160 -14.30 -1.81 -1.77
C LEU A 160 -13.78 -2.81 -2.80
N MET A 161 -14.63 -3.70 -3.30
CA MET A 161 -14.30 -4.64 -4.38
C MET A 161 -13.85 -3.91 -5.64
N GLY A 162 -14.51 -2.80 -6.00
CA GLY A 162 -14.11 -1.95 -7.12
C GLY A 162 -12.74 -1.29 -6.93
N GLY A 163 -12.46 -0.75 -5.73
CA GLY A 163 -11.19 -0.10 -5.40
C GLY A 163 -10.01 -1.07 -5.21
N LEU A 164 -10.28 -2.32 -4.83
CA LEU A 164 -9.29 -3.38 -4.67
C LEU A 164 -9.04 -4.16 -5.96
N ASN A 165 -9.91 -4.03 -6.97
CA ASN A 165 -9.74 -4.73 -8.24
C ASN A 165 -8.52 -4.16 -9.00
N PRO A 166 -7.49 -4.97 -9.30
CA PRO A 166 -6.27 -4.51 -9.97
C PRO A 166 -6.55 -3.90 -11.37
N ALA A 167 -7.60 -4.32 -12.06
CA ALA A 167 -7.97 -3.80 -13.38
C ALA A 167 -8.37 -2.31 -13.39
N GLY A 168 -8.75 -1.74 -12.23
CA GLY A 168 -9.08 -0.32 -12.09
C GLY A 168 -7.88 0.59 -11.80
N ARG A 169 -6.77 0.03 -11.27
CA ARG A 169 -5.57 0.82 -10.91
C ARG A 169 -4.79 1.29 -12.13
N ASP A 170 -4.71 0.45 -13.18
CA ASP A 170 -4.01 0.79 -14.43
C ASP A 170 -4.65 1.98 -15.19
N GLN A 171 -5.92 2.29 -14.94
CA GLN A 171 -6.59 3.45 -15.56
C GLN A 171 -6.34 4.77 -14.82
N ASN A 172 -6.11 4.73 -13.50
CA ASN A 172 -5.89 5.95 -12.70
C ASN A 172 -4.42 6.38 -12.69
N ASP A 173 -3.47 5.46 -12.79
CA ASP A 173 -2.04 5.81 -12.89
C ASP A 173 -1.66 6.35 -14.29
N ALA A 174 -2.50 6.12 -15.30
CA ALA A 174 -2.37 6.73 -16.62
C ALA A 174 -2.99 8.14 -16.72
N ALA A 175 -3.70 8.60 -15.69
CA ALA A 175 -4.50 9.81 -15.74
C ALA A 175 -4.24 10.75 -14.55
N ALA A 176 -3.10 11.45 -14.56
CA ALA A 176 -3.03 12.91 -14.33
C ALA A 176 -1.57 13.42 -14.15
N PRO A 177 -1.27 14.70 -14.46
CA PRO A 177 -2.20 15.77 -14.84
C PRO A 177 -1.81 16.52 -16.13
N ALA A 178 -2.71 16.58 -17.10
CA ALA A 178 -2.83 17.77 -17.94
C ALA A 178 -4.04 18.54 -17.41
N GLY A 179 -3.81 19.79 -17.00
CA GLY A 179 -4.77 20.60 -16.26
C GLY A 179 -6.14 20.69 -16.92
N ALA A 180 -7.18 20.42 -16.13
CA ALA A 180 -8.53 20.84 -16.44
C ALA A 180 -9.13 21.42 -15.15
N SER A 181 -9.19 22.73 -15.11
CA SER A 181 -9.90 23.51 -14.10
C SER A 181 -11.37 23.08 -14.08
N LEU A 182 -11.83 22.51 -12.97
CA LEU A 182 -13.25 22.28 -12.70
C LEU A 182 -13.91 23.64 -12.41
N GLN A 183 -14.46 24.26 -13.45
CA GLN A 183 -15.43 25.34 -13.29
C GLN A 183 -16.77 24.73 -12.84
N PHE A 184 -17.20 25.06 -11.63
CA PHE A 184 -18.55 24.77 -11.17
C PHE A 184 -19.54 25.68 -11.92
N ALA A 185 -20.39 25.07 -12.75
CA ALA A 185 -21.58 25.74 -13.29
C ALA A 185 -22.74 25.58 -12.29
N THR A 186 -22.90 26.57 -11.42
CA THR A 186 -24.17 26.88 -10.76
C THR A 186 -25.06 27.65 -11.75
N SER A 187 -26.29 27.19 -12.01
CA SER A 187 -27.52 28.01 -11.99
C SER A 187 -28.71 27.38 -12.77
N ALA A 188 -29.76 27.09 -11.99
CA ALA A 188 -31.21 27.30 -12.23
C ALA A 188 -31.89 26.83 -13.54
N ARG A 189 -32.92 25.97 -13.39
CA ARG A 189 -34.34 26.40 -13.32
C ARG A 189 -35.27 25.20 -13.17
N GLY A 190 -36.07 25.20 -12.10
CA GLY A 190 -37.26 24.38 -11.99
C GLY A 190 -38.40 24.97 -12.82
N HIS A 191 -39.18 24.10 -13.45
CA HIS A 191 -40.47 24.42 -14.03
C HIS A 191 -41.44 23.28 -13.66
N PHE A 192 -42.36 23.57 -12.74
CA PHE A 192 -43.52 22.72 -12.43
C PHE A 192 -44.70 23.25 -13.25
N PRO A 193 -45.45 22.40 -13.97
CA PRO A 193 -46.78 22.76 -14.44
C PRO A 193 -47.83 22.42 -13.37
N ALA A 194 -48.85 23.28 -13.28
CA ALA A 194 -50.17 22.93 -12.77
C ALA A 194 -51.10 22.68 -13.97
#